data_AF-A0A963T573-F1
#
_entry.id   AF-A0A963T573-F1
#
_cell.length_a   1.000
_cell.length_b   1.000
_cell.length_c   1.000
_cell.angle_alpha   90.00
_cell.angle_beta   90.00
_cell.angle_gamma   90.00
#
_symmetry.space_group_name_H-M   'P 1'
#
loop_
_entity.id
_entity.type
_entity.pdbx_description
1 polymer ?
#
loop_
_entity_poly.entity_id
_entity_poly.type
_entity_poly.pdbx_seq_one_letter_code
_entity_poly.pdbx_strand_id
1 'polypeptide(L)'
;MALNAFSVVGEALNFPTRRFETVIRLAALPLALLLIFNMAATFGYLSIANERIITFKDIAGAGLSWAQTSRLGARAAQLALDANSSAAWTIYGASILINAILVSSFMAPLVRYAGLGERPAPGVFRAPFGFDQVRFLAAGVLSTLIFLLVVYAPISFATFSIVAFISQAMTTPFAQFPNPESLHTIEIVAGADLFGFRWLHRYQVWTASALGAVAVIVALMIFHLRPRRGDVAPDVGILRRSIGVTVGVALYLAIALTLFILLLRIAASVGVRLNGVPLQAAVGVDSLSVALFGAAAIAFAGYFGLRLFPYAGIATCRRSMAFTGLGRTTRRYNLFRLALAFVLLGVILFGMQIALVWLGGGAALVVLGNLATAVESYVRFLNRGEGGEWVFPFFGWVWAVIGVAFTMLWAAFTYGVTAGLLGRLYRESVRD
;
A
#
# COMPACT_ATOMS: atom_id res chain seq x y z
N MET A 1 -6.44 -18.48 23.60
CA MET A 1 -5.08 -17.94 23.76
C MET A 1 -4.94 -16.64 22.98
N ALA A 2 -4.26 -15.63 23.53
CA ALA A 2 -4.23 -14.29 22.95
C ALA A 2 -2.97 -14.08 22.11
N LEU A 3 -3.10 -13.71 20.83
CA LEU A 3 -1.98 -13.27 19.98
C LEU A 3 -1.09 -12.30 20.78
N ASN A 4 0.18 -12.64 20.98
CA ASN A 4 1.15 -11.71 21.56
C ASN A 4 1.87 -11.01 20.39
N ALA A 5 1.64 -9.70 20.24
CA ALA A 5 2.15 -8.92 19.11
C ALA A 5 3.69 -9.03 18.99
N PHE A 6 4.42 -9.00 20.11
CA PHE A 6 5.87 -9.13 20.11
C PHE A 6 6.35 -10.50 19.65
N SER A 7 5.65 -11.57 20.03
CA SER A 7 5.98 -12.93 19.57
C SER A 7 5.73 -13.07 18.06
N VAL A 8 4.64 -12.50 17.55
CA VAL A 8 4.31 -12.53 16.12
C VAL A 8 5.34 -11.74 15.30
N VAL A 9 5.66 -10.52 15.73
CA VAL A 9 6.67 -9.67 15.07
C VAL A 9 8.05 -10.32 15.14
N GLY A 10 8.43 -10.82 16.31
CA GLY A 10 9.69 -11.52 16.52
C GLY A 10 9.84 -12.75 15.62
N GLU A 11 8.81 -13.61 15.53
CA GLU A 11 8.85 -14.76 14.60
C GLU A 11 8.88 -14.33 13.13
N ALA A 12 8.13 -13.30 12.75
CA ALA A 12 8.11 -12.79 11.38
C ALA A 12 9.50 -12.26 10.96
N LEU A 13 10.19 -11.51 11.83
CA LEU A 13 11.56 -11.02 11.57
C LEU A 13 12.62 -12.14 11.66
N ASN A 14 12.41 -13.11 12.55
CA ASN A 14 13.34 -14.22 12.75
C ASN A 14 13.32 -15.24 11.59
N PHE A 15 12.21 -15.31 10.85
CA PHE A 15 12.08 -16.22 9.72
C PHE A 15 13.10 -15.93 8.59
N PRO A 16 13.13 -14.73 7.98
CA PRO A 16 14.10 -14.44 6.93
C PRO A 16 15.53 -14.34 7.45
N THR A 17 15.78 -13.97 8.71
CA THR A 17 17.14 -13.95 9.27
C THR A 17 17.72 -15.35 9.40
N ARG A 18 16.97 -16.32 9.93
CA ARG A 18 17.45 -17.71 10.07
C ARG A 18 17.42 -18.52 8.77
N ARG A 19 16.54 -18.16 7.84
CA ARG A 19 16.29 -18.92 6.61
C ARG A 19 16.63 -18.12 5.36
N PHE A 20 17.51 -17.13 5.48
CA PHE A 20 17.80 -16.17 4.41
C PHE A 20 18.24 -16.85 3.12
N GLU A 21 19.08 -17.88 3.22
CA GLU A 21 19.51 -18.69 2.07
C GLU A 21 18.31 -19.25 1.30
N THR A 22 17.33 -19.83 1.99
CA THR A 22 16.13 -20.39 1.37
C THR A 22 15.24 -19.30 0.77
N VAL A 23 15.14 -18.15 1.45
CA VAL A 23 14.38 -16.99 0.98
C VAL A 23 14.97 -16.44 -0.31
N ILE A 24 16.28 -16.18 -0.35
CA ILE A 24 16.98 -15.72 -1.56
C ILE A 24 16.85 -16.76 -2.67
N ARG A 25 17.08 -18.04 -2.37
CA ARG A 25 17.05 -19.11 -3.38
C ARG A 25 15.71 -19.16 -4.13
N LEU A 26 14.61 -18.91 -3.42
CA LEU A 26 13.27 -18.87 -4.03
C LEU A 26 12.95 -17.52 -4.67
N ALA A 27 13.38 -16.41 -4.07
CA ALA A 27 12.99 -15.08 -4.49
C ALA A 27 13.90 -14.47 -5.57
N ALA A 28 15.16 -14.88 -5.69
CA ALA A 28 16.16 -14.22 -6.53
C ALA A 28 15.74 -14.15 -8.01
N LEU A 29 15.38 -15.27 -8.62
CA LEU A 29 14.96 -15.31 -10.02
C LEU A 29 13.64 -14.53 -10.25
N PRO A 30 12.55 -14.79 -9.50
CA PRO A 30 11.33 -14.01 -9.67
C PRO A 30 11.52 -12.51 -9.43
N LEU A 31 12.32 -12.10 -8.43
CA LEU A 31 12.62 -10.69 -8.18
C LEU A 31 13.44 -10.07 -9.33
N ALA A 32 14.40 -10.79 -9.89
CA ALA A 32 15.14 -10.32 -11.06
C ALA A 32 14.21 -10.12 -12.26
N LEU A 33 13.32 -11.09 -12.51
CA LEU A 33 12.31 -11.00 -13.57
C LEU A 33 11.33 -9.85 -13.33
N LEU A 34 10.92 -9.60 -12.08
CA LEU A 34 10.09 -8.45 -11.71
C LEU A 34 10.79 -7.12 -12.03
N LEU A 35 12.09 -6.99 -11.72
CA LEU A 35 12.85 -5.80 -12.03
C LEU A 35 12.99 -5.57 -13.54
N ILE A 36 13.33 -6.62 -14.29
CA ILE A 36 13.44 -6.58 -15.76
C ILE A 36 12.09 -6.21 -16.37
N PHE A 37 11.02 -6.82 -15.88
CA PHE A 37 9.68 -6.58 -16.41
C PHE A 37 9.19 -5.16 -16.10
N ASN A 38 9.40 -4.65 -14.88
CA ASN A 38 9.08 -3.26 -14.54
C ASN A 38 9.88 -2.26 -15.39
N MET A 39 11.13 -2.59 -15.68
CA MET A 39 11.95 -1.80 -16.59
C MET A 39 11.36 -1.82 -18.00
N ALA A 40 11.06 -2.99 -18.55
CA ALA A 40 10.44 -3.14 -19.87
C ALA A 40 9.10 -2.41 -19.98
N ALA A 41 8.24 -2.49 -18.96
CA ALA A 41 6.97 -1.76 -18.92
C ALA A 41 7.19 -0.24 -18.95
N THR A 42 8.18 0.28 -18.23
CA THR A 42 8.54 1.70 -18.25
C THR A 42 8.91 2.16 -19.65
N PHE A 43 9.76 1.40 -20.36
CA PHE A 43 10.11 1.67 -21.76
C PHE A 43 8.92 1.51 -22.71
N GLY A 44 8.02 0.56 -22.45
CA GLY A 44 6.78 0.38 -23.19
C GLY A 44 5.88 1.62 -23.12
N TYR A 45 5.64 2.16 -21.93
CA TYR A 45 4.86 3.39 -21.77
C TYR A 45 5.53 4.61 -22.40
N LEU A 46 6.85 4.74 -22.28
CA LEU A 46 7.59 5.80 -22.96
C LEU A 46 7.48 5.67 -24.49
N SER A 47 7.50 4.44 -25.01
CA SER A 47 7.38 4.20 -26.45
C SER A 47 5.99 4.55 -26.97
N ILE A 48 4.94 4.24 -26.21
CA ILE A 48 3.56 4.66 -26.54
C ILE A 48 3.47 6.19 -26.56
N ALA A 49 3.97 6.85 -25.52
CA ALA A 49 3.85 8.31 -25.40
C ALA A 49 4.66 9.09 -26.45
N ASN A 50 5.70 8.49 -27.03
CA ASN A 50 6.54 9.13 -28.05
C ASN A 50 6.27 8.59 -29.47
N GLU A 51 5.29 7.71 -29.63
CA GLU A 51 4.94 7.07 -30.91
C GLU A 51 6.11 6.40 -31.64
N ARG A 52 7.18 6.06 -30.91
CA ARG A 52 8.40 5.41 -31.41
C ARG A 52 8.99 4.50 -30.34
N ILE A 53 9.70 3.46 -30.75
CA ILE A 53 10.39 2.57 -29.80
C ILE A 53 11.51 3.36 -29.11
N ILE A 54 11.39 3.53 -27.79
CA ILE A 54 12.42 4.15 -26.95
C ILE A 54 13.32 3.04 -26.40
N THR A 55 14.62 3.17 -26.63
CA THR A 55 15.63 2.20 -26.18
C THR A 55 16.55 2.77 -25.10
N PHE A 56 17.40 1.93 -24.52
CA PHE A 56 18.44 2.38 -23.60
C PHE A 56 19.37 3.43 -24.22
N LYS A 57 19.60 3.36 -25.54
CA LYS A 57 20.46 4.31 -26.26
C LYS A 57 19.84 5.71 -26.27
N ASP A 58 18.52 5.81 -26.45
CA ASP A 58 17.81 7.09 -26.43
C ASP A 58 17.91 7.76 -25.05
N ILE A 59 17.82 6.98 -23.99
CA ILE A 59 17.89 7.49 -22.60
C ILE A 59 19.31 7.90 -22.24
N ALA A 60 20.30 7.07 -22.59
CA ALA A 60 21.70 7.40 -22.40
C ALA A 60 22.10 8.64 -23.20
N GLY A 61 21.63 8.76 -24.46
CA GLY A 61 21.85 9.94 -25.30
C GLY A 61 21.18 11.21 -24.77
N ALA A 62 20.08 11.08 -24.03
CA ALA A 62 19.41 12.19 -23.36
C ALA A 62 20.01 12.55 -21.99
N GLY A 63 21.04 11.83 -21.51
CA GLY A 63 21.66 12.08 -20.21
C GLY A 63 20.71 11.86 -19.02
N LEU A 64 19.66 11.06 -19.19
CA LEU A 64 18.64 10.85 -18.15
C LEU A 64 19.04 9.69 -17.21
N SER A 65 18.88 9.92 -15.91
CA SER A 65 19.03 8.88 -14.89
C SER A 65 17.80 7.96 -14.84
N TRP A 66 17.98 6.72 -14.35
CA TRP A 66 16.86 5.77 -14.18
C TRP A 66 15.71 6.32 -13.32
N ALA A 67 16.02 7.11 -12.29
CA ALA A 67 15.00 7.74 -11.45
C ALA A 67 14.17 8.77 -12.23
N GLN A 68 14.78 9.50 -13.16
CA GLN A 68 14.06 10.41 -14.05
C GLN A 68 13.25 9.63 -15.10
N THR A 69 13.86 8.61 -15.71
CA THR A 69 13.20 7.72 -16.68
C THR A 69 11.94 7.08 -16.11
N SER A 70 12.02 6.50 -14.90
CA SER A 70 10.88 5.85 -14.25
C SER A 70 9.75 6.83 -13.93
N ARG A 71 10.07 8.08 -13.52
CA ARG A 71 9.07 9.14 -13.33
C ARG A 71 8.41 9.55 -14.65
N LEU A 72 9.19 9.70 -15.72
CA LEU A 72 8.67 10.02 -17.05
C LEU A 72 7.78 8.88 -17.58
N GLY A 73 8.21 7.63 -17.41
CA GLY A 73 7.43 6.45 -17.79
C GLY A 73 6.14 6.32 -17.00
N ALA A 74 6.15 6.61 -15.69
CA ALA A 74 4.93 6.64 -14.88
C ALA A 74 3.95 7.73 -15.33
N ARG A 75 4.44 8.92 -15.66
CA ARG A 75 3.61 10.00 -16.19
C ARG A 75 3.04 9.66 -17.57
N ALA A 76 3.86 9.06 -18.44
CA ALA A 76 3.44 8.56 -19.75
C ALA A 76 2.35 7.49 -19.61
N ALA A 77 2.51 6.55 -18.67
CA ALA A 77 1.51 5.53 -18.37
C ALA A 77 0.17 6.16 -17.95
N GLN A 78 0.21 7.12 -17.03
CA GLN A 78 -1.00 7.80 -16.55
C GLN A 78 -1.72 8.52 -17.69
N LEU A 79 -1.01 9.33 -18.47
CA LEU A 79 -1.61 10.06 -19.60
C LEU A 79 -2.20 9.10 -20.65
N ALA A 80 -1.53 7.99 -20.93
CA ALA A 80 -2.01 7.02 -21.91
C ALA A 80 -3.25 6.25 -21.42
N LEU A 81 -3.35 5.96 -20.11
CA LEU A 81 -4.54 5.36 -19.50
C LEU A 81 -5.70 6.35 -19.45
N ASP A 82 -5.45 7.61 -19.11
CA ASP A 82 -6.45 8.69 -19.12
C ASP A 82 -7.00 8.94 -20.53
N ALA A 83 -6.14 8.81 -21.56
CA ALA A 83 -6.52 8.85 -22.97
C ALA A 83 -7.20 7.56 -23.47
N ASN A 84 -7.45 6.59 -22.59
CA ASN A 84 -8.07 5.30 -22.88
C ASN A 84 -7.35 4.49 -23.98
N SER A 85 -6.01 4.58 -24.04
CA SER A 85 -5.20 3.84 -25.00
C SER A 85 -5.27 2.32 -24.74
N SER A 86 -5.71 1.55 -25.73
CA SER A 86 -5.82 0.08 -25.64
C SER A 86 -4.46 -0.59 -25.38
N ALA A 87 -3.39 -0.05 -25.98
CA ALA A 87 -2.03 -0.51 -25.77
C ALA A 87 -1.57 -0.28 -24.32
N ALA A 88 -1.86 0.90 -23.75
CA ALA A 88 -1.52 1.20 -22.36
C ALA A 88 -2.28 0.29 -21.38
N TRP A 89 -3.57 0.04 -21.63
CA TRP A 89 -4.37 -0.91 -20.84
C TRP A 89 -3.85 -2.34 -20.94
N THR A 90 -3.39 -2.75 -22.12
CA THR A 90 -2.80 -4.09 -22.32
C THR A 90 -1.49 -4.22 -21.55
N ILE A 91 -0.59 -3.24 -21.63
CA ILE A 91 0.65 -3.23 -20.84
C ILE A 91 0.33 -3.24 -19.34
N TYR A 92 -0.63 -2.43 -18.89
CA TYR A 92 -1.02 -2.36 -17.48
C TYR A 92 -1.59 -3.69 -16.97
N GLY A 93 -2.53 -4.29 -17.72
CA GLY A 93 -3.12 -5.59 -17.38
C GLY A 93 -2.10 -6.72 -17.38
N ALA A 94 -1.25 -6.78 -18.42
CA ALA A 94 -0.15 -7.75 -18.50
C ALA A 94 0.84 -7.57 -17.34
N SER A 95 1.12 -6.32 -16.95
CA SER A 95 2.02 -6.01 -15.83
C SER A 95 1.49 -6.51 -14.50
N ILE A 96 0.20 -6.27 -14.22
CA ILE A 96 -0.43 -6.78 -13.00
C ILE A 96 -0.39 -8.30 -12.98
N LEU A 97 -0.74 -8.95 -14.10
CA LEU A 97 -0.80 -10.41 -14.19
C LEU A 97 0.58 -11.05 -13.99
N ILE A 98 1.59 -10.56 -14.72
CA ILE A 98 2.97 -11.08 -14.64
C ILE A 98 3.53 -10.83 -13.24
N ASN A 99 3.31 -9.65 -12.65
CA ASN A 99 3.74 -9.37 -11.29
C ASN A 99 3.07 -10.31 -10.28
N ALA A 100 1.76 -10.57 -10.41
CA ALA A 100 1.05 -11.48 -9.54
C ALA A 100 1.56 -12.93 -9.66
N ILE A 101 1.84 -13.40 -10.88
CA ILE A 101 2.41 -14.72 -11.14
C ILE A 101 3.80 -14.83 -10.51
N LEU A 102 4.69 -13.88 -10.78
CA LEU A 102 6.06 -13.87 -10.26
C LEU A 102 6.08 -13.80 -8.74
N VAL A 103 5.26 -12.92 -8.13
CA VAL A 103 5.15 -12.84 -6.66
C VAL A 103 4.62 -14.14 -6.07
N SER A 104 3.56 -14.71 -6.64
CA SER A 104 3.00 -15.97 -6.15
C SER A 104 3.99 -17.14 -6.24
N SER A 105 4.86 -17.16 -7.25
CA SER A 105 5.83 -18.23 -7.50
C SER A 105 6.80 -18.47 -6.34
N PHE A 106 7.20 -17.41 -5.63
CA PHE A 106 8.04 -17.52 -4.43
C PHE A 106 7.27 -17.31 -3.13
N MET A 107 6.22 -16.49 -3.10
CA MET A 107 5.45 -16.28 -1.86
C MET A 107 4.71 -17.52 -1.40
N ALA A 108 4.03 -18.24 -2.30
CA ALA A 108 3.30 -19.46 -1.92
C ALA A 108 4.21 -20.52 -1.26
N PRO A 109 5.38 -20.90 -1.82
CA PRO A 109 6.27 -21.85 -1.16
C PRO A 109 6.89 -21.29 0.13
N LEU A 110 7.23 -20.00 0.20
CA LEU A 110 7.74 -19.39 1.44
C LEU A 110 6.71 -19.40 2.56
N VAL A 111 5.44 -19.13 2.25
CA VAL A 111 4.36 -19.16 3.24
C VAL A 111 4.12 -20.58 3.73
N ARG A 112 4.16 -21.59 2.83
CA ARG A 112 4.04 -23.00 3.23
C ARG A 112 5.26 -23.46 4.03
N TYR A 113 6.46 -23.02 3.70
CA TYR A 113 7.65 -23.30 4.50
C TYR A 113 7.55 -22.67 5.90
N ALA A 114 7.11 -21.41 5.97
CA ALA A 114 6.89 -20.73 7.24
C ALA A 114 5.79 -21.41 8.06
N GLY A 115 4.64 -21.71 7.46
CA GLY A 115 3.44 -22.20 8.15
C GLY A 115 3.47 -23.68 8.51
N LEU A 116 3.85 -24.52 7.54
CA LEU A 116 3.81 -25.99 7.64
C LEU A 116 5.20 -26.62 7.85
N GLY A 117 6.28 -25.85 7.70
CA GLY A 117 7.64 -26.39 7.74
C GLY A 117 8.05 -27.16 6.48
N GLU A 118 7.23 -27.14 5.43
CA GLU A 118 7.51 -27.84 4.18
C GLU A 118 8.70 -27.21 3.45
N ARG A 119 9.81 -27.94 3.41
CA ARG A 119 11.02 -27.44 2.76
C ARG A 119 10.80 -27.34 1.24
N PRO A 120 11.04 -26.17 0.64
CA PRO A 120 10.95 -26.03 -0.80
C PRO A 120 12.03 -26.88 -1.48
N ALA A 121 11.70 -27.42 -2.65
CA ALA A 121 12.62 -28.26 -3.41
C ALA A 121 13.98 -27.55 -3.65
N PRO A 122 15.10 -28.30 -3.65
CA PRO A 122 16.42 -27.74 -3.87
C PRO A 122 16.57 -27.20 -5.31
N GLY A 123 17.40 -26.16 -5.48
CA GLY A 123 17.72 -25.52 -6.77
C GLY A 123 17.70 -23.99 -6.71
N VAL A 124 18.64 -23.31 -7.41
CA VAL A 124 18.89 -21.86 -7.32
C VAL A 124 18.07 -21.01 -8.31
N PHE A 125 17.37 -21.64 -9.26
CA PHE A 125 16.63 -20.95 -10.32
C PHE A 125 15.30 -21.65 -10.61
N ARG A 126 14.41 -21.69 -9.62
CA ARG A 126 13.07 -22.24 -9.80
C ARG A 126 12.02 -21.16 -9.56
N ALA A 127 11.15 -20.99 -10.54
CA ALA A 127 9.88 -20.28 -10.38
C ALA A 127 8.75 -21.31 -10.40
N PRO A 128 8.54 -22.09 -9.32
CA PRO A 128 7.50 -23.10 -9.32
C PRO A 128 6.14 -22.42 -9.46
N PHE A 129 5.37 -22.85 -10.45
CA PHE A 129 3.99 -22.40 -10.63
C PHE A 129 3.08 -23.62 -10.75
N GLY A 130 2.12 -23.72 -9.84
CA GLY A 130 1.21 -24.84 -9.72
C GLY A 130 -0.03 -24.46 -8.91
N PHE A 131 -0.77 -25.47 -8.46
CA PHE A 131 -2.06 -25.23 -7.79
C PHE A 131 -1.97 -24.36 -6.54
N ASP A 132 -0.87 -24.41 -5.80
CA ASP A 132 -0.73 -23.59 -4.58
C ASP A 132 -0.48 -22.12 -4.91
N GLN A 133 0.26 -21.82 -5.98
CA GLN A 133 0.45 -20.47 -6.48
C GLN A 133 -0.86 -19.90 -7.01
N VAL A 134 -1.62 -20.70 -7.77
CA VAL A 134 -2.96 -20.33 -8.24
C VAL A 134 -3.89 -20.06 -7.06
N ARG A 135 -3.86 -20.88 -6.00
CA ARG A 135 -4.63 -20.62 -4.77
C ARG A 135 -4.21 -19.34 -4.07
N PHE A 136 -2.91 -19.07 -3.96
CA PHE A 136 -2.40 -17.82 -3.39
C PHE A 136 -2.95 -16.62 -4.17
N LEU A 137 -2.86 -16.68 -5.50
CA LEU A 137 -3.27 -15.62 -6.40
C LEU A 137 -4.79 -15.43 -6.36
N ALA A 138 -5.56 -16.52 -6.50
CA ALA A 138 -7.02 -16.49 -6.42
C ALA A 138 -7.51 -15.99 -5.06
N ALA A 139 -6.90 -16.40 -3.95
CA ALA A 139 -7.25 -15.92 -2.62
C ALA A 139 -6.87 -14.45 -2.42
N GLY A 140 -5.75 -13.99 -2.99
CA GLY A 140 -5.34 -12.59 -3.00
C GLY A 140 -6.29 -11.72 -3.84
N VAL A 141 -6.64 -12.16 -5.05
CA VAL A 141 -7.61 -11.48 -5.92
C VAL A 141 -8.98 -11.44 -5.24
N LEU A 142 -9.44 -12.55 -4.68
CA LEU A 142 -10.73 -12.61 -4.01
C LEU A 142 -10.77 -11.73 -2.75
N SER A 143 -9.67 -11.68 -1.97
CA SER A 143 -9.52 -10.73 -0.86
C SER A 143 -9.62 -9.29 -1.34
N THR A 144 -8.94 -8.97 -2.44
CA THR A 144 -8.91 -7.63 -3.01
C THR A 144 -10.28 -7.26 -3.58
N LEU A 145 -10.97 -8.18 -4.26
CA LEU A 145 -12.31 -7.97 -4.79
C LEU A 145 -13.34 -7.79 -3.67
N ILE A 146 -13.27 -8.59 -2.60
CA ILE A 146 -14.15 -8.42 -1.43
C ILE A 146 -13.88 -7.05 -0.79
N PHE A 147 -12.62 -6.66 -0.63
CA PHE A 147 -12.28 -5.33 -0.15
C PHE A 147 -12.85 -4.24 -1.09
N LEU A 148 -12.66 -4.38 -2.40
CA LEU A 148 -13.15 -3.40 -3.37
C LEU A 148 -14.69 -3.31 -3.36
N LEU A 149 -15.40 -4.43 -3.28
CA LEU A 149 -16.86 -4.46 -3.35
C LEU A 149 -17.54 -4.10 -2.03
N VAL A 150 -16.95 -4.47 -0.89
CA VAL A 150 -17.57 -4.26 0.44
C VAL A 150 -17.10 -2.95 1.07
N VAL A 151 -15.88 -2.50 0.77
CA VAL A 151 -15.26 -1.31 1.37
C VAL A 151 -15.19 -0.18 0.36
N TYR A 152 -14.46 -0.38 -0.74
CA TYR A 152 -14.13 0.72 -1.64
C TYR A 152 -15.34 1.22 -2.45
N ALA A 153 -16.12 0.32 -3.05
CA ALA A 153 -17.23 0.66 -3.92
C ALA A 153 -18.36 1.39 -3.18
N PRO A 154 -18.81 0.96 -1.98
CA PRO A 154 -19.83 1.71 -1.24
C PRO A 154 -19.35 3.10 -0.82
N ILE A 155 -18.10 3.22 -0.37
CA ILE A 155 -17.50 4.52 0.00
C ILE A 155 -17.37 5.42 -1.24
N SER A 156 -16.87 4.87 -2.34
CA SER A 156 -16.67 5.62 -3.59
C SER A 156 -17.99 6.04 -4.21
N PHE A 157 -18.99 5.16 -4.22
CA PHE A 157 -20.33 5.47 -4.71
C PHE A 157 -20.99 6.55 -3.84
N ALA A 158 -20.95 6.41 -2.51
CA ALA A 158 -21.46 7.44 -1.61
C ALA A 158 -20.76 8.78 -1.84
N THR A 159 -19.42 8.78 -1.97
CA THR A 159 -18.64 10.00 -2.25
C THR A 159 -19.03 10.60 -3.59
N PHE A 160 -19.11 9.79 -4.64
CA PHE A 160 -19.47 10.24 -5.99
C PHE A 160 -20.89 10.78 -6.03
N SER A 161 -21.87 10.09 -5.44
CA SER A 161 -23.26 10.56 -5.35
C SER A 161 -23.37 11.86 -4.57
N ILE A 162 -22.63 12.01 -3.47
CA ILE A 162 -22.57 13.27 -2.70
C ILE A 162 -21.96 14.37 -3.58
N VAL A 163 -20.81 14.13 -4.21
CA VAL A 163 -20.15 15.12 -5.08
C VAL A 163 -21.03 15.49 -6.28
N ALA A 164 -21.70 14.53 -6.90
CA ALA A 164 -22.62 14.77 -8.01
C ALA A 164 -23.84 15.59 -7.56
N PHE A 165 -24.43 15.26 -6.41
CA PHE A 165 -25.52 16.04 -5.83
C PHE A 165 -25.08 17.48 -5.49
N ILE A 166 -23.89 17.65 -4.92
CA ILE A 166 -23.29 18.96 -4.66
C ILE A 166 -23.14 19.74 -5.97
N SER A 167 -22.52 19.12 -6.97
CA SER A 167 -22.30 19.75 -8.27
C SER A 167 -23.63 20.20 -8.87
N GLN A 168 -24.64 19.33 -8.84
CA GLN A 168 -25.97 19.64 -9.32
C GLN A 168 -26.60 20.80 -8.54
N ALA A 169 -26.61 20.73 -7.21
CA ALA A 169 -27.18 21.76 -6.33
C ALA A 169 -26.50 23.13 -6.50
N MET A 170 -25.19 23.17 -6.76
CA MET A 170 -24.45 24.41 -7.03
C MET A 170 -24.84 25.02 -8.39
N THR A 171 -25.19 24.20 -9.38
CA THR A 171 -25.59 24.64 -10.73
C THR A 171 -27.09 24.88 -10.91
N THR A 172 -27.92 24.44 -9.97
CA THR A 172 -29.37 24.66 -10.03
C THR A 172 -29.70 26.13 -9.76
N PRO A 173 -30.53 26.80 -10.59
CA PRO A 173 -30.99 28.16 -10.33
C PRO A 173 -32.05 28.16 -9.23
N PHE A 174 -31.95 29.11 -8.29
CA PHE A 174 -32.91 29.32 -7.21
C PHE A 174 -33.49 30.73 -7.28
N ALA A 175 -34.78 30.86 -6.99
CA ALA A 175 -35.43 32.15 -6.84
C ALA A 175 -35.20 32.68 -5.43
N GLN A 176 -34.57 33.85 -5.32
CA GLN A 176 -34.42 34.58 -4.06
C GLN A 176 -35.28 35.85 -4.09
N PHE A 177 -35.87 36.18 -2.95
CA PHE A 177 -36.47 37.49 -2.72
C PHE A 177 -35.45 38.34 -1.95
N PRO A 178 -34.79 39.33 -2.59
CA PRO A 178 -33.78 40.15 -1.93
C PRO A 178 -34.36 41.00 -0.79
N ASN A 179 -35.66 41.30 -0.87
CA ASN A 179 -36.39 42.05 0.13
C ASN A 179 -37.55 41.19 0.66
N PRO A 180 -37.52 40.75 1.94
CA PRO A 180 -38.53 39.85 2.49
C PRO A 180 -39.94 40.45 2.55
N GLU A 181 -40.07 41.77 2.36
CA GLU A 181 -41.35 42.49 2.33
C GLU A 181 -41.87 42.79 0.90
N SER A 182 -41.13 42.42 -0.15
CA SER A 182 -41.52 42.68 -1.54
C SER A 182 -41.62 41.39 -2.35
N LEU A 183 -42.85 41.05 -2.78
CA LEU A 183 -43.11 39.95 -3.72
C LEU A 183 -42.74 40.28 -5.17
N HIS A 184 -42.34 41.53 -5.46
CA HIS A 184 -42.15 42.04 -6.82
C HIS A 184 -40.72 41.94 -7.34
N THR A 185 -39.75 41.59 -6.49
CA THR A 185 -38.35 41.43 -6.88
C THR A 185 -37.93 39.98 -6.68
N ILE A 186 -38.00 39.18 -7.75
CA ILE A 186 -37.49 37.81 -7.79
C ILE A 186 -36.15 37.86 -8.53
N GLU A 187 -35.07 37.52 -7.83
CA GLU A 187 -33.75 37.35 -8.43
C GLU A 187 -33.47 35.87 -8.64
N ILE A 188 -33.06 35.49 -9.84
CA ILE A 188 -32.62 34.12 -10.12
C ILE A 188 -31.13 34.07 -9.86
N VAL A 189 -30.76 33.41 -8.77
CA VAL A 189 -29.38 33.30 -8.31
C VAL A 189 -28.94 31.84 -8.44
N ALA A 190 -27.71 31.59 -8.88
CA ALA A 190 -27.18 30.23 -8.93
C ALA A 190 -27.07 29.68 -7.50
N GLY A 191 -27.29 28.37 -7.32
CA GLY A 191 -27.13 27.73 -6.02
C GLY A 191 -25.75 27.99 -5.39
N ALA A 192 -24.70 28.08 -6.20
CA ALA A 192 -23.36 28.46 -5.75
C ALA A 192 -23.30 29.83 -5.04
N ASP A 193 -24.06 30.82 -5.51
CA ASP A 193 -24.05 32.19 -4.97
C ASP A 193 -24.99 32.32 -3.75
N LEU A 194 -26.08 31.56 -3.74
CA LEU A 194 -27.10 31.59 -2.68
C LEU A 194 -26.70 30.77 -1.44
N PHE A 195 -26.00 29.65 -1.66
CA PHE A 195 -25.65 28.68 -0.63
C PHE A 195 -24.15 28.69 -0.28
N GLY A 196 -23.29 29.09 -1.22
CA GLY A 196 -21.84 28.94 -1.13
C GLY A 196 -21.39 27.49 -0.87
N PHE A 197 -20.08 27.28 -0.75
CA PHE A 197 -19.56 26.03 -0.14
C PHE A 197 -20.15 25.79 1.26
N ARG A 198 -20.59 26.86 1.95
CA ARG A 198 -21.10 26.84 3.33
C ARG A 198 -22.36 25.98 3.54
N TRP A 199 -23.19 25.71 2.53
CA TRP A 199 -24.41 24.90 2.69
C TRP A 199 -24.15 23.43 2.98
N LEU A 200 -23.13 22.82 2.34
CA LEU A 200 -22.64 21.48 2.70
C LEU A 200 -22.18 21.37 4.15
N HIS A 201 -21.60 22.46 4.65
CA HIS A 201 -21.09 22.55 6.00
C HIS A 201 -22.19 22.88 7.01
N ARG A 202 -23.22 23.67 6.63
CA ARG A 202 -24.36 24.04 7.48
C ARG A 202 -25.31 22.88 7.77
N TYR A 203 -25.49 21.95 6.83
CA TYR A 203 -26.34 20.76 7.00
C TYR A 203 -25.60 19.50 7.48
N GLN A 204 -24.31 19.61 7.83
CA GLN A 204 -23.52 18.53 8.44
C GLN A 204 -23.54 17.20 7.66
N VAL A 205 -23.72 17.21 6.34
CA VAL A 205 -23.88 15.97 5.53
C VAL A 205 -22.67 15.04 5.70
N TRP A 206 -21.46 15.60 5.63
CA TRP A 206 -20.22 14.88 5.91
C TRP A 206 -20.17 14.28 7.31
N THR A 207 -20.67 15.01 8.30
CA THR A 207 -20.74 14.56 9.70
C THR A 207 -21.76 13.43 9.85
N ALA A 208 -22.92 13.52 9.21
CA ALA A 208 -23.94 12.48 9.21
C ALA A 208 -23.45 11.20 8.51
N SER A 209 -22.78 11.31 7.36
CA SER A 209 -22.15 10.18 6.67
C SER A 209 -21.01 9.57 7.50
N ALA A 210 -20.17 10.39 8.13
CA ALA A 210 -19.13 9.93 9.04
C ALA A 210 -19.72 9.22 10.26
N LEU A 211 -20.78 9.76 10.87
CA LEU A 211 -21.50 9.13 11.98
C LEU A 211 -22.13 7.79 11.57
N GLY A 212 -22.68 7.68 10.35
CA GLY A 212 -23.18 6.42 9.81
C GLY A 212 -22.08 5.37 9.63
N ALA A 213 -20.94 5.75 9.04
CA ALA A 213 -19.79 4.87 8.88
C ALA A 213 -19.20 4.45 10.23
N VAL A 214 -19.07 5.39 11.17
CA VAL A 214 -18.64 5.13 12.55
C VAL A 214 -19.63 4.20 13.24
N ALA A 215 -20.94 4.38 13.10
CA ALA A 215 -21.95 3.50 13.68
C ALA A 215 -21.85 2.07 13.14
N VAL A 216 -21.60 1.90 11.84
CA VAL A 216 -21.35 0.58 11.23
C VAL A 216 -20.06 -0.05 11.77
N ILE A 217 -18.97 0.72 11.89
CA ILE A 217 -17.71 0.24 12.49
C ILE A 217 -17.92 -0.15 13.95
N VAL A 218 -18.60 0.68 14.73
CA VAL A 218 -18.97 0.41 16.12
C VAL A 218 -19.79 -0.88 16.21
N ALA A 219 -20.81 -1.05 15.37
CA ALA A 219 -21.63 -2.26 15.33
C ALA A 219 -20.77 -3.49 14.98
N LEU A 220 -19.94 -3.42 13.93
CA LEU A 220 -19.04 -4.50 13.53
C LEU A 220 -18.02 -4.85 14.63
N MET A 221 -17.45 -3.85 15.31
CA MET A 221 -16.53 -4.05 16.43
C MET A 221 -17.25 -4.61 17.65
N ILE A 222 -18.47 -4.19 17.97
CA ILE A 222 -19.29 -4.77 19.06
C ILE A 222 -19.60 -6.24 18.76
N PHE A 223 -20.08 -6.56 17.55
CA PHE A 223 -20.35 -7.96 17.15
C PHE A 223 -19.09 -8.81 17.12
N HIS A 224 -17.93 -8.19 16.93
CA HIS A 224 -16.63 -8.88 16.93
C HIS A 224 -16.05 -9.07 18.32
N LEU A 225 -16.18 -8.08 19.21
CA LEU A 225 -15.67 -8.07 20.57
C LEU A 225 -16.62 -8.74 21.57
N ARG A 226 -17.82 -9.18 21.14
CA ARG A 226 -18.72 -9.99 21.98
C ARG A 226 -17.97 -11.22 22.51
N PRO A 227 -17.68 -11.29 23.81
CA PRO A 227 -16.92 -12.40 24.38
C PRO A 227 -17.72 -13.70 24.22
N ARG A 228 -17.04 -14.81 23.94
CA ARG A 228 -17.66 -16.14 24.02
C ARG A 228 -18.08 -16.39 25.46
N ARG A 229 -19.15 -17.18 25.67
CA ARG A 229 -19.62 -17.60 26.99
C ARG A 229 -18.50 -18.16 27.89
N GLY A 230 -17.43 -18.75 27.33
CA GLY A 230 -16.28 -19.28 28.06
C GLY A 230 -15.09 -18.33 28.28
N ASP A 231 -15.03 -17.17 27.61
CA ASP A 231 -13.99 -16.14 27.83
C ASP A 231 -14.50 -15.00 28.73
N VAL A 232 -15.71 -15.14 29.26
CA VAL A 232 -16.28 -14.22 30.22
C VAL A 232 -15.57 -14.44 31.55
N ALA A 233 -14.62 -13.57 31.87
CA ALA A 233 -14.15 -13.46 33.24
C ALA A 233 -15.38 -13.20 34.14
N PRO A 234 -15.65 -14.05 35.14
CA PRO A 234 -16.89 -14.02 35.92
C PRO A 234 -17.14 -12.66 36.60
N ASP A 235 -16.08 -11.88 36.84
CA ASP A 235 -16.15 -10.62 37.60
C ASP A 235 -16.17 -9.34 36.75
N VAL A 236 -16.13 -9.44 35.41
CA VAL A 236 -16.14 -8.24 34.56
C VAL A 236 -17.58 -7.87 34.19
N GLY A 237 -18.17 -6.95 34.97
CA GLY A 237 -19.52 -6.43 34.72
C GLY A 237 -19.71 -5.82 33.32
N ILE A 238 -20.96 -5.79 32.84
CA ILE A 238 -21.36 -5.30 31.51
C ILE A 238 -20.83 -3.89 31.23
N LEU A 239 -20.83 -3.01 32.25
CA LEU A 239 -20.34 -1.64 32.18
C LEU A 239 -18.85 -1.55 31.83
N ARG A 240 -17.99 -2.38 32.44
CA ARG A 240 -16.56 -2.39 32.12
C ARG A 240 -16.30 -2.85 30.69
N ARG A 241 -17.13 -3.75 30.16
CA ARG A 241 -17.01 -4.24 28.77
C ARG A 241 -17.46 -3.18 27.77
N SER A 242 -18.57 -2.49 28.02
CA SER A 242 -19.04 -1.42 27.15
C SER A 242 -18.05 -0.25 27.13
N ILE A 243 -17.48 0.11 28.28
CA ILE A 243 -16.41 1.13 28.37
C ILE A 243 -15.16 0.66 27.59
N GLY A 244 -14.72 -0.59 27.78
CA GLY A 244 -13.56 -1.11 27.04
C GLY A 244 -13.75 -1.11 25.51
N VAL A 245 -14.95 -1.46 25.04
CA VAL A 245 -15.30 -1.44 23.60
C VAL A 245 -15.36 -0.01 23.07
N THR A 246 -16.01 0.90 23.79
CA THR A 246 -16.11 2.32 23.37
C THR A 246 -14.76 3.01 23.34
N VAL A 247 -13.93 2.82 24.38
CA VAL A 247 -12.54 3.32 24.40
C VAL A 247 -11.72 2.71 23.27
N GLY A 248 -11.85 1.40 23.00
CA GLY A 248 -11.17 0.75 21.89
C GLY A 248 -11.56 1.33 20.53
N VAL A 249 -12.85 1.55 20.28
CA VAL A 249 -13.33 2.15 19.03
C VAL A 249 -12.88 3.61 18.91
N ALA A 250 -12.95 4.39 19.99
CA ALA A 250 -12.48 5.77 19.99
C ALA A 250 -10.98 5.85 19.67
N LEU A 251 -10.16 4.99 20.28
CA LEU A 251 -8.73 4.89 19.98
C LEU A 251 -8.50 4.50 18.52
N TYR A 252 -9.28 3.55 17.99
CA TYR A 252 -9.18 3.12 16.58
C TYR A 252 -9.44 4.27 15.61
N LEU A 253 -10.49 5.05 15.85
CA LEU A 253 -10.84 6.21 15.05
C LEU A 253 -9.81 7.33 15.18
N ALA A 254 -9.26 7.56 16.37
CA ALA A 254 -8.20 8.54 16.59
C ALA A 254 -6.91 8.17 15.83
N ILE A 255 -6.55 6.89 15.79
CA ILE A 255 -5.42 6.38 14.98
C ILE A 255 -5.70 6.60 13.49
N ALA A 256 -6.90 6.24 13.02
CA ALA A 256 -7.28 6.41 11.63
C ALA A 256 -7.30 7.88 11.19
N LEU A 257 -7.76 8.78 12.07
CA LEU A 257 -7.71 10.23 11.87
C LEU A 257 -6.27 10.73 11.76
N THR A 258 -5.39 10.28 12.65
CA THR A 258 -3.97 10.65 12.63
C THR A 258 -3.29 10.19 11.34
N LEU A 259 -3.60 8.95 10.90
CA LEU A 259 -3.11 8.40 9.63
C LEU A 259 -3.62 9.20 8.43
N PHE A 260 -4.89 9.59 8.42
CA PHE A 260 -5.46 10.43 7.37
C PHE A 260 -4.71 11.77 7.26
N ILE A 261 -4.48 12.44 8.38
CA ILE A 261 -3.75 13.71 8.44
C ILE A 261 -2.30 13.52 7.93
N LEU A 262 -1.63 12.44 8.34
CA LEU A 262 -0.28 12.13 7.88
C LEU A 262 -0.24 11.90 6.35
N LEU A 263 -1.19 11.14 5.81
CA LEU A 263 -1.29 10.88 4.37
C LEU A 263 -1.51 12.17 3.58
N LEU A 264 -2.36 13.08 4.05
CA LEU A 264 -2.55 14.39 3.43
C LEU A 264 -1.27 15.22 3.44
N ARG A 265 -0.50 15.22 4.54
CA ARG A 265 0.79 15.92 4.63
C ARG A 265 1.83 15.34 3.66
N ILE A 266 1.90 14.02 3.56
CA ILE A 266 2.79 13.35 2.59
C ILE A 266 2.36 13.69 1.17
N ALA A 267 1.08 13.57 0.84
CA ALA A 267 0.57 13.89 -0.49
C ALA A 267 0.81 15.36 -0.88
N ALA A 268 0.72 16.28 0.08
CA ALA A 268 1.11 17.68 -0.09
C ALA A 268 2.61 17.83 -0.42
N SER A 269 3.48 17.15 0.32
CA SER A 269 4.94 17.19 0.09
C SER A 269 5.38 16.60 -1.26
N VAL A 270 4.58 15.68 -1.82
CA VAL A 270 4.83 15.04 -3.11
C VAL A 270 4.10 15.75 -4.26
N GLY A 271 3.35 16.82 -3.98
CA GLY A 271 2.68 17.63 -4.99
C GLY A 271 1.52 16.91 -5.69
N VAL A 272 0.84 15.98 -5.00
CA VAL A 272 -0.31 15.26 -5.57
C VAL A 272 -1.45 16.25 -5.87
N ARG A 273 -2.00 16.17 -7.08
CA ARG A 273 -3.10 17.02 -7.55
C ARG A 273 -4.31 16.19 -7.95
N LEU A 274 -5.50 16.66 -7.58
CA LEU A 274 -6.78 16.18 -8.09
C LEU A 274 -7.33 17.24 -9.04
N ASN A 275 -7.57 16.89 -10.30
CA ASN A 275 -8.10 17.79 -11.32
C ASN A 275 -7.33 19.12 -11.42
N GLY A 276 -5.99 19.06 -11.35
CA GLY A 276 -5.13 20.24 -11.41
C GLY A 276 -5.00 21.03 -10.09
N VAL A 277 -5.84 20.76 -9.09
CA VAL A 277 -5.82 21.39 -7.76
C VAL A 277 -4.95 20.58 -6.79
N PRO A 278 -4.05 21.21 -6.01
CA PRO A 278 -3.30 20.51 -4.96
C PRO A 278 -4.25 19.78 -4.02
N LEU A 279 -3.99 18.51 -3.71
CA LEU A 279 -4.85 17.69 -2.84
C LEU A 279 -5.13 18.39 -1.50
N GLN A 280 -4.12 19.09 -0.95
CA GLN A 280 -4.24 19.85 0.28
C GLN A 280 -5.19 21.04 0.18
N ALA A 281 -5.27 21.69 -0.99
CA ALA A 281 -6.20 22.78 -1.26
C ALA A 281 -7.61 22.25 -1.57
N ALA A 282 -7.72 21.13 -2.28
CA ALA A 282 -8.99 20.44 -2.53
C ALA A 282 -9.64 19.91 -1.24
N VAL A 283 -8.83 19.59 -0.23
CA VAL A 283 -9.25 19.13 1.11
C VAL A 283 -9.28 20.29 2.13
N GLY A 284 -8.86 21.49 1.73
CA GLY A 284 -8.54 22.62 2.61
C GLY A 284 -9.70 23.50 3.09
N VAL A 285 -10.95 23.12 2.86
CA VAL A 285 -12.13 23.90 3.29
C VAL A 285 -12.86 23.13 4.39
N ASP A 286 -12.65 23.55 5.65
CA ASP A 286 -13.17 23.00 6.91
C ASP A 286 -12.85 21.53 7.23
N SER A 287 -11.65 21.39 7.79
CA SER A 287 -10.89 20.17 8.09
C SER A 287 -11.57 19.05 8.90
N LEU A 288 -12.58 19.34 9.74
CA LEU A 288 -13.07 18.34 10.70
C LEU A 288 -13.97 17.28 10.07
N SER A 289 -14.94 17.67 9.24
CA SER A 289 -15.91 16.73 8.66
C SER A 289 -15.28 15.82 7.60
N VAL A 290 -14.38 16.39 6.77
CA VAL A 290 -13.59 15.62 5.82
C VAL A 290 -12.60 14.71 6.54
N ALA A 291 -11.99 15.18 7.64
CA ALA A 291 -11.10 14.33 8.43
C ALA A 291 -11.84 13.22 9.18
N LEU A 292 -13.06 13.45 9.67
CA LEU A 292 -13.90 12.41 10.25
C LEU A 292 -14.33 11.36 9.21
N PHE A 293 -14.72 11.79 8.01
CA PHE A 293 -15.03 10.89 6.92
C PHE A 293 -13.81 10.08 6.48
N GLY A 294 -12.66 10.73 6.29
CA GLY A 294 -11.39 10.09 5.96
C GLY A 294 -10.94 9.10 7.04
N ALA A 295 -11.07 9.48 8.32
CA ALA A 295 -10.79 8.60 9.45
C ALA A 295 -11.71 7.37 9.45
N ALA A 296 -13.01 7.54 9.23
CA ALA A 296 -13.96 6.44 9.16
C ALA A 296 -13.65 5.52 7.96
N ALA A 297 -13.29 6.07 6.80
CA ALA A 297 -12.91 5.29 5.64
C ALA A 297 -11.62 4.47 5.88
N ILE A 298 -10.58 5.08 6.47
CA ILE A 298 -9.34 4.39 6.84
C ILE A 298 -9.61 3.32 7.90
N ALA A 299 -10.45 3.60 8.89
CA ALA A 299 -10.85 2.63 9.91
C ALA A 299 -11.62 1.44 9.29
N PHE A 300 -12.54 1.70 8.36
CA PHE A 300 -13.26 0.64 7.66
C PHE A 300 -12.30 -0.21 6.81
N ALA A 301 -11.42 0.45 6.04
CA ALA A 301 -10.40 -0.20 5.23
C ALA A 301 -9.43 -1.04 6.07
N GLY A 302 -8.94 -0.49 7.19
CA GLY A 302 -8.05 -1.18 8.10
C GLY A 302 -8.69 -2.44 8.69
N TYR A 303 -9.96 -2.37 9.09
CA TYR A 303 -10.67 -3.51 9.66
C TYR A 303 -10.78 -4.69 8.68
N PHE A 304 -11.24 -4.44 7.45
CA PHE A 304 -11.36 -5.49 6.43
C PHE A 304 -9.99 -5.93 5.91
N GLY A 305 -9.05 -5.00 5.72
CA GLY A 305 -7.68 -5.30 5.29
C GLY A 305 -6.99 -6.26 6.25
N LEU A 306 -7.02 -6.00 7.56
CA LEU A 306 -6.42 -6.86 8.58
C LEU A 306 -7.03 -8.27 8.62
N ARG A 307 -8.27 -8.45 8.17
CA ARG A 307 -8.97 -9.74 8.16
C ARG A 307 -8.80 -10.53 6.87
N LEU A 308 -8.74 -9.84 5.74
CA LEU A 308 -8.59 -10.47 4.44
C LEU A 308 -7.12 -10.76 4.14
N PHE A 309 -6.19 -9.97 4.68
CA PHE A 309 -4.76 -10.16 4.48
C PHE A 309 -4.25 -11.59 4.76
N PRO A 310 -4.63 -12.26 5.88
CA PRO A 310 -4.16 -13.61 6.16
C PRO A 310 -4.75 -14.69 5.23
N TYR A 311 -5.78 -14.37 4.44
CA TYR A 311 -6.52 -15.37 3.66
C TYR A 311 -5.64 -16.07 2.63
N ALA A 312 -4.81 -15.32 1.89
CA ALA A 312 -3.91 -15.92 0.91
C ALA A 312 -2.94 -16.93 1.54
N GLY A 313 -2.47 -16.66 2.76
CA GLY A 313 -1.61 -17.58 3.50
C GLY A 313 -2.34 -18.80 4.06
N ILE A 314 -3.58 -18.62 4.53
CA ILE A 314 -4.39 -19.74 5.03
C ILE A 314 -4.82 -20.66 3.89
N ALA A 315 -5.28 -20.09 2.76
CA ALA A 315 -5.75 -20.86 1.61
C ALA A 315 -4.63 -21.73 0.99
N THR A 316 -3.42 -21.18 0.91
CA THR A 316 -2.24 -21.92 0.46
C THR A 316 -1.84 -23.03 1.42
N CYS A 317 -1.80 -22.77 2.73
CA CYS A 317 -1.41 -23.79 3.71
C CYS A 317 -2.47 -24.90 3.86
N ARG A 318 -3.76 -24.57 3.76
CA ARG A 318 -4.86 -25.58 3.84
C ARG A 318 -5.13 -26.30 2.52
N ARG A 319 -4.54 -25.84 1.42
CA ARG A 319 -4.88 -26.27 0.05
C ARG A 319 -6.39 -26.18 -0.26
N SER A 320 -7.08 -25.22 0.36
CA SER A 320 -8.54 -25.04 0.25
C SER A 320 -8.88 -23.56 0.14
N MET A 321 -9.83 -23.25 -0.76
CA MET A 321 -10.39 -21.90 -0.95
C MET A 321 -11.65 -21.68 -0.12
N ALA A 322 -11.97 -22.59 0.81
CA ALA A 322 -13.15 -22.44 1.64
C ALA A 322 -12.95 -21.28 2.64
N PHE A 323 -13.89 -20.35 2.68
CA PHE A 323 -13.95 -19.30 3.70
C PHE A 323 -14.30 -19.85 5.09
N THR A 324 -14.72 -21.12 5.17
CA THR A 324 -15.04 -21.79 6.43
C THR A 324 -13.79 -21.85 7.31
N GLY A 325 -13.86 -21.10 8.41
CA GLY A 325 -12.73 -20.92 9.31
C GLY A 325 -12.10 -19.54 9.26
N LEU A 326 -12.17 -18.77 8.17
CA LEU A 326 -11.57 -17.43 8.08
C LEU A 326 -12.19 -16.45 9.10
N GLY A 327 -13.51 -16.48 9.21
CA GLY A 327 -14.26 -15.71 10.21
C GLY A 327 -14.08 -16.25 11.63
N ARG A 328 -13.65 -17.50 11.83
CA ARG A 328 -13.31 -18.08 13.15
C ARG A 328 -11.86 -17.77 13.54
N THR A 329 -10.93 -17.81 12.59
CA THR A 329 -9.50 -17.53 12.78
C THR A 329 -9.28 -16.05 13.03
N THR A 330 -9.93 -15.16 12.26
CA THR A 330 -9.88 -13.71 12.49
C THR A 330 -10.76 -13.23 13.65
N ARG A 331 -11.81 -13.97 14.05
CA ARG A 331 -12.59 -13.63 15.26
C ARG A 331 -11.77 -13.74 16.55
N ARG A 332 -10.81 -14.66 16.60
CA ARG A 332 -9.93 -14.88 17.77
C ARG A 332 -8.76 -13.92 17.81
N TYR A 333 -8.41 -13.33 16.68
CA TYR A 333 -7.38 -12.31 16.62
C TYR A 333 -7.95 -11.02 17.21
N ASN A 334 -7.41 -10.62 18.37
CA ASN A 334 -7.65 -9.29 18.87
C ASN A 334 -7.16 -8.30 17.81
N LEU A 335 -8.09 -7.65 17.12
CA LEU A 335 -7.82 -6.81 15.95
C LEU A 335 -6.82 -5.71 16.28
N PHE A 336 -6.84 -5.18 17.51
CA PHE A 336 -5.87 -4.20 18.00
C PHE A 336 -4.46 -4.78 18.12
N ARG A 337 -4.33 -6.03 18.56
CA ARG A 337 -3.02 -6.69 18.66
C ARG A 337 -2.46 -7.07 17.30
N LEU A 338 -3.34 -7.47 16.37
CA LEU A 338 -2.98 -7.72 14.99
C LEU A 338 -2.53 -6.41 14.32
N ALA A 339 -3.32 -5.34 14.45
CA ALA A 339 -2.97 -4.00 13.98
C ALA A 339 -1.62 -3.55 14.58
N LEU A 340 -1.43 -3.71 15.89
CA LEU A 340 -0.17 -3.41 16.56
C LEU A 340 1.00 -4.21 15.97
N ALA A 341 0.82 -5.50 15.69
CA ALA A 341 1.86 -6.30 15.04
C ALA A 341 2.20 -5.78 13.64
N PHE A 342 1.21 -5.41 12.82
CA PHE A 342 1.45 -4.79 11.50
C PHE A 342 2.14 -3.43 11.61
N VAL A 343 1.71 -2.58 12.54
CA VAL A 343 2.32 -1.25 12.77
C VAL A 343 3.76 -1.40 13.24
N LEU A 344 4.03 -2.25 14.25
CA LEU A 344 5.37 -2.50 14.74
C LEU A 344 6.28 -3.03 13.63
N LEU A 345 5.79 -4.01 12.86
CA LEU A 345 6.55 -4.59 11.75
C LEU A 345 6.81 -3.55 10.64
N GLY A 346 5.82 -2.72 10.32
CA GLY A 346 5.96 -1.60 9.39
C GLY A 346 6.98 -0.56 9.85
N VAL A 347 6.92 -0.14 11.12
CA VAL A 347 7.87 0.82 11.71
C VAL A 347 9.28 0.25 11.75
N ILE A 348 9.45 -1.02 12.14
CA ILE A 348 10.76 -1.68 12.16
C ILE A 348 11.31 -1.79 10.75
N LEU A 349 10.54 -2.28 9.77
CA LEU A 349 10.99 -2.41 8.38
C LEU A 349 11.32 -1.05 7.77
N PHE A 350 10.52 -0.02 8.06
CA PHE A 350 10.76 1.34 7.58
C PHE A 350 12.01 1.94 8.23
N GLY A 351 12.17 1.79 9.54
CA GLY A 351 13.37 2.22 10.27
C GLY A 351 14.63 1.52 9.77
N MET A 352 14.55 0.22 9.52
CA MET A 352 15.64 -0.56 8.89
C MET A 352 15.93 -0.06 7.48
N GLN A 353 14.90 0.22 6.66
CA GLN A 353 15.10 0.77 5.31
C GLN A 353 15.81 2.13 5.36
N ILE A 354 15.39 3.03 6.25
CA ILE A 354 16.06 4.32 6.45
C ILE A 354 17.50 4.10 6.86
N ALA A 355 17.75 3.28 7.89
CA ALA A 355 19.09 2.99 8.39
C ALA A 355 19.97 2.41 7.27
N LEU A 356 19.44 1.50 6.45
CA LEU A 356 20.17 0.90 5.35
C LEU A 356 20.49 1.89 4.23
N VAL A 357 19.53 2.74 3.83
CA VAL A 357 19.76 3.76 2.80
C VAL A 357 20.75 4.82 3.28
N TRP A 358 20.57 5.31 4.51
CA TRP A 358 21.42 6.38 5.06
C TRP A 358 22.81 5.89 5.47
N LEU A 359 22.89 4.81 6.27
CA LEU A 359 24.16 4.30 6.78
C LEU A 359 24.88 3.46 5.72
N GLY A 360 24.16 2.53 5.08
CA GLY A 360 24.75 1.64 4.08
C GLY A 360 24.98 2.37 2.76
N GLY A 361 23.92 2.97 2.21
CA GLY A 361 23.99 3.62 0.90
C GLY A 361 24.86 4.87 0.88
N GLY A 362 24.70 5.74 1.87
CA GLY A 362 25.51 6.96 2.02
C GLY A 362 27.00 6.66 2.20
N ALA A 363 27.35 5.77 3.12
CA ALA A 363 28.75 5.41 3.36
C ALA A 363 29.38 4.72 2.14
N ALA A 364 28.66 3.80 1.49
CA ALA A 364 29.16 3.12 0.30
C ALA A 364 29.41 4.08 -0.86
N LEU A 365 28.55 5.09 -1.06
CA LEU A 365 28.78 6.16 -2.05
C LEU A 365 30.04 6.97 -1.74
N VAL A 366 30.26 7.32 -0.47
CA VAL A 366 31.47 8.06 -0.06
C VAL A 366 32.72 7.22 -0.29
N VAL A 367 32.70 5.93 0.10
CA VAL A 367 33.83 5.02 -0.12
C VAL A 367 34.13 4.84 -1.59
N LEU A 368 33.11 4.59 -2.43
CA LEU A 368 33.30 4.46 -3.87
C LEU A 368 33.76 5.75 -4.52
N GLY A 369 33.28 6.92 -4.06
CA GLY A 369 33.75 8.22 -4.53
C GLY A 369 35.22 8.48 -4.17
N ASN A 370 35.62 8.12 -2.95
CA ASN A 370 37.02 8.22 -2.50
C ASN A 370 37.93 7.25 -3.28
N LEU A 371 37.46 6.04 -3.57
CA LEU A 371 38.18 5.09 -4.42
C LEU A 371 38.28 5.58 -5.86
N ALA A 372 37.20 6.12 -6.43
CA ALA A 372 37.20 6.68 -7.79
C ALA A 372 38.20 7.84 -7.92
N THR A 373 38.20 8.77 -6.96
CA THR A 373 39.14 9.91 -6.94
C THR A 373 40.58 9.47 -6.72
N ALA A 374 40.83 8.45 -5.88
CA ALA A 374 42.16 7.89 -5.69
C ALA A 374 42.68 7.20 -6.97
N VAL A 375 41.85 6.39 -7.63
CA VAL A 375 42.19 5.72 -8.89
C VAL A 375 42.44 6.75 -10.00
N GLU A 376 41.58 7.78 -10.12
CA GLU A 376 41.75 8.87 -11.08
C GLU A 376 43.09 9.61 -10.86
N SER A 377 43.45 9.88 -9.60
CA SER A 377 44.71 10.54 -9.25
C SER A 377 45.92 9.67 -9.62
N TYR A 378 45.83 8.36 -9.41
CA TYR A 378 46.87 7.41 -9.79
C TYR A 378 47.00 7.28 -11.31
N VAL A 379 45.89 7.24 -12.04
CA VAL A 379 45.90 7.21 -13.52
C VAL A 379 46.53 8.48 -14.09
N ARG A 380 46.20 9.65 -13.54
CA ARG A 380 46.86 10.92 -13.92
C ARG A 380 48.37 10.89 -13.69
N PHE A 381 48.81 10.30 -12.59
CA PHE A 381 50.24 10.16 -12.31
C PHE A 381 50.95 9.30 -13.36
N LEU A 382 50.33 8.20 -13.79
CA LEU A 382 50.90 7.31 -14.81
C LEU A 382 50.81 7.90 -16.23
N ASN A 383 49.74 8.62 -16.55
CA ASN A 383 49.48 9.17 -17.89
C ASN A 383 49.91 10.65 -18.04
N ARG A 384 50.95 11.08 -17.33
CA ARG A 384 51.54 12.43 -17.46
C ARG A 384 50.53 13.58 -17.30
N GLY A 385 49.55 13.42 -16.43
CA GLY A 385 48.53 14.43 -16.10
C GLY A 385 47.17 14.20 -16.76
N GLU A 386 47.05 13.26 -17.70
CA GLU A 386 45.76 12.93 -18.32
C GLU A 386 44.95 11.97 -17.44
N GLY A 387 43.69 12.34 -17.17
CA GLY A 387 42.75 11.54 -16.39
C GLY A 387 42.25 10.30 -17.12
N GLY A 388 41.67 9.36 -16.37
CA GLY A 388 41.00 8.21 -16.96
C GLY A 388 39.52 8.50 -17.13
N GLU A 389 39.07 8.82 -18.36
CA GLU A 389 37.64 9.07 -18.64
C GLU A 389 36.74 7.88 -18.24
N TRP A 390 37.29 6.68 -18.15
CA TRP A 390 36.60 5.45 -17.75
C TRP A 390 36.42 5.29 -16.24
N VAL A 391 37.19 6.00 -15.40
CA VAL A 391 37.27 5.75 -13.95
C VAL A 391 35.93 6.01 -13.27
N PHE A 392 35.38 7.22 -13.41
CA PHE A 392 34.08 7.55 -12.80
C PHE A 392 32.91 6.71 -13.37
N PRO A 393 32.80 6.47 -14.69
CA PRO A 393 31.82 5.53 -15.24
C PRO A 393 31.92 4.11 -14.66
N PHE A 394 33.14 3.59 -14.49
CA PHE A 394 33.36 2.27 -13.90
C PHE A 394 32.86 2.19 -12.46
N PHE A 395 33.23 3.15 -11.61
CA PHE A 395 32.74 3.18 -10.22
C PHE A 395 31.23 3.44 -10.13
N GLY A 396 30.66 4.20 -11.08
CA GLY A 396 29.22 4.34 -11.24
C GLY A 396 28.52 3.01 -11.56
N TRP A 397 29.12 2.18 -12.43
CA TRP A 397 28.62 0.83 -12.72
C TRP A 397 28.72 -0.10 -11.51
N VAL A 398 29.85 -0.08 -10.79
CA VAL A 398 30.03 -0.85 -9.55
C VAL A 398 28.97 -0.47 -8.52
N TRP A 399 28.71 0.83 -8.35
CA TRP A 399 27.63 1.32 -7.48
C TRP A 399 26.26 0.80 -7.90
N ALA A 400 25.94 0.84 -9.20
CA ALA A 400 24.67 0.34 -9.72
C ALA A 400 24.50 -1.16 -9.44
N VAL A 401 25.54 -1.98 -9.63
CA VAL A 401 25.53 -3.42 -9.34
C VAL A 401 25.29 -3.68 -7.85
N ILE A 402 26.01 -2.97 -6.98
CA ILE A 402 25.83 -3.06 -5.52
C ILE A 402 24.40 -2.65 -5.14
N GLY A 403 23.89 -1.56 -5.70
CA GLY A 403 22.54 -1.06 -5.44
C GLY A 403 21.45 -2.05 -5.85
N VAL A 404 21.59 -2.71 -7.00
CA VAL A 404 20.66 -3.76 -7.46
C VAL A 404 20.70 -4.96 -6.52
N ALA A 405 21.89 -5.48 -6.22
CA ALA A 405 22.06 -6.61 -5.31
C ALA A 405 21.46 -6.29 -3.92
N PHE A 406 21.77 -5.11 -3.39
CA PHE A 406 21.24 -4.63 -2.13
C PHE A 406 19.70 -4.56 -2.13
N THR A 407 19.11 -3.98 -3.18
CA THR A 407 17.66 -3.87 -3.32
C THR A 407 16.99 -5.24 -3.43
N MET A 408 17.60 -6.19 -4.16
CA MET A 408 17.11 -7.56 -4.27
C MET A 408 17.17 -8.30 -2.92
N LEU A 409 18.28 -8.16 -2.17
CA LEU A 409 18.43 -8.75 -0.85
C LEU A 409 17.42 -8.19 0.14
N TRP A 410 17.20 -6.87 0.11
CA TRP A 410 16.20 -6.21 0.94
C TRP A 410 14.78 -6.61 0.58
N ALA A 411 14.45 -6.65 -0.72
CA ALA A 411 13.16 -7.13 -1.19
C ALA A 411 12.92 -8.58 -0.75
N ALA A 412 13.89 -9.47 -0.93
CA ALA A 412 13.81 -10.85 -0.47
C ALA A 412 13.58 -10.93 1.05
N PHE A 413 14.30 -10.12 1.84
CA PHE A 413 14.10 -10.02 3.28
C PHE A 413 12.66 -9.61 3.64
N THR A 414 12.15 -8.52 3.07
CA THR A 414 10.79 -8.02 3.37
C THR A 414 9.68 -9.01 2.96
N TYR A 415 9.83 -9.69 1.83
CA TYR A 415 8.93 -10.76 1.44
C TYR A 415 9.03 -11.97 2.38
N GLY A 416 10.23 -12.31 2.83
CA GLY A 416 10.45 -13.35 3.84
C GLY A 416 9.77 -13.01 5.17
N VAL A 417 9.85 -11.75 5.63
CA VAL A 417 9.10 -11.28 6.82
C VAL A 417 7.60 -11.46 6.62
N THR A 418 7.09 -11.09 5.44
CA THR A 418 5.67 -11.24 5.10
C THR A 418 5.24 -12.72 5.10
N ALA A 419 6.06 -13.60 4.53
CA ALA A 419 5.80 -15.04 4.53
C ALA A 419 5.84 -15.63 5.95
N GLY A 420 6.79 -15.19 6.80
CA GLY A 420 6.88 -15.54 8.21
C GLY A 420 5.63 -15.15 8.99
N LEU A 421 5.13 -13.93 8.77
CA LEU A 421 3.89 -13.43 9.35
C LEU A 421 2.69 -14.28 8.93
N LEU A 422 2.50 -14.52 7.62
CA LEU A 422 1.41 -15.35 7.09
C LEU A 422 1.47 -16.78 7.63
N GLY A 423 2.66 -17.37 7.71
CA GLY A 423 2.87 -18.71 8.28
C GLY A 423 2.53 -18.78 9.77
N ARG A 424 2.91 -17.76 10.56
CA ARG A 424 2.52 -17.68 11.98
C ARG A 424 1.00 -17.54 12.14
N LEU A 425 0.38 -16.66 11.35
CA LEU A 425 -1.06 -16.47 11.36
C LEU A 425 -1.81 -17.73 10.92
N TYR A 426 -1.21 -18.60 10.10
CA TYR A 426 -1.76 -19.92 9.80
C TYR A 426 -1.64 -20.88 11.01
N ARG A 427 -0.49 -20.96 11.68
CA ARG A 427 -0.32 -21.85 12.85
C ARG A 427 -1.26 -21.52 14.00
N GLU A 428 -1.45 -20.24 14.29
CA GLU A 428 -2.43 -19.77 15.29
C GLU A 428 -3.87 -20.10 14.88
N SER A 429 -4.10 -20.27 13.59
CA SER A 429 -5.38 -20.63 13.01
C SER A 429 -5.72 -22.13 13.14
N VAL A 430 -4.76 -22.98 13.50
CA VAL A 430 -4.88 -24.46 13.49
C VAL A 430 -4.64 -25.09 14.87
N ARG A 431 -4.00 -24.38 15.82
CA ARG A 431 -3.68 -24.88 17.17
C ARG A 431 -4.89 -25.06 18.11
N ASP A 432 -6.11 -24.93 17.61
CA ASP A 432 -7.39 -25.16 18.27
C ASP A 432 -8.32 -25.91 17.30
#